data_AF-A0A945JRA6-F1
#
_entry.id   AF-A0A945JRA6-F1
#
_cell.length_a   1.000
_cell.length_b   1.000
_cell.length_c   1.000
_cell.angle_alpha   90.00
_cell.angle_beta   90.00
_cell.angle_gamma   90.00
#
_symmetry.space_group_name_H-M   'P 1'
#
loop_
_entity.id
_entity.type
_entity.pdbx_description
1 polymer ?
#
loop_
_entity_poly.entity_id
_entity_poly.type
_entity_poly.pdbx_seq_one_letter_code
_entity_poly.pdbx_strand_id
1 'polypeptide(L)'
;MKIQRRLTAAKLQPAIKRFLQLSARKILSIDRTWDPAEGTPVFTQKGQYTTRGWTEWTQGFQYGCAILQFDMTDDHQFLELGRRQTVDRMAPHVSHVGVHDHGFNNLSTYGNLRRLMREGRMTHDPRELEFYELAIKLSGAVQAARWTPTAHGTGFIHSFNGPHSLFSDTIRSLRILCLADQLGHVLMGEGDKAHNLLGRAIEHAITTARFNVYYGEARDTWDLAGRVVHESIFNTKDGNYRCASTQQGYSAFSTWTRGLSWVLTGYAEQLEFFRTIKGSQIEPHGISKRKLMTMMERAAIAAAEFHIENSFADGIPFWDTGAPGVASFGRYTNTASDPTNDVEPLDASAAAISAQGYLRLGNYLLSKGDKSAGERYRAAAFTIAEALLQEPYLSTSSRHQGITLHSIYHRPNNWDYIPRGRKIPCGESAMWGDYHTMELVQLVKREAEGDTYPTFYS
;
A
#
# COMPACT_ATOMS: atom_id res chain seq x y z
N MET A 1 6.12 11.29 16.01
CA MET A 1 7.38 11.18 15.26
C MET A 1 8.23 12.43 15.36
N LYS A 2 9.55 12.26 15.45
CA LYS A 2 10.56 13.33 15.48
C LYS A 2 11.27 13.40 14.13
N ILE A 3 10.74 14.21 13.22
CA ILE A 3 11.19 14.30 11.83
C ILE A 3 12.65 14.82 11.73
N GLN A 4 13.51 14.03 11.09
CA GLN A 4 14.91 14.35 10.88
C GLN A 4 15.15 15.13 9.58
N ARG A 5 15.07 16.47 9.66
CA ARG A 5 15.20 17.38 8.49
C ARG A 5 16.56 17.34 7.75
N ARG A 6 17.59 16.75 8.36
CA ARG A 6 18.94 16.66 7.76
C ARG A 6 19.16 15.36 6.97
N LEU A 7 18.23 14.40 7.03
CA LEU A 7 18.31 13.19 6.23
C LEU A 7 17.98 13.52 4.77
N THR A 8 18.70 12.85 3.87
CA THR A 8 18.51 12.96 2.42
C THR A 8 18.63 11.58 1.81
N ALA A 9 18.11 11.40 0.61
CA ALA A 9 18.23 10.14 -0.12
C ALA A 9 19.70 9.67 -0.26
N ALA A 10 20.62 10.60 -0.56
CA ALA A 10 22.06 10.31 -0.65
C ALA A 10 22.65 9.73 0.65
N LYS A 11 22.20 10.19 1.82
CA LYS A 11 22.69 9.68 3.12
C LYS A 11 22.27 8.26 3.42
N LEU A 12 21.20 7.76 2.77
CA LEU A 12 20.68 6.41 2.97
C LEU A 12 21.36 5.37 2.05
N GLN A 13 22.12 5.78 1.03
CA GLN A 13 22.75 4.87 0.07
C GLN A 13 23.58 3.73 0.71
N PRO A 14 24.41 3.95 1.75
CA PRO A 14 25.15 2.86 2.38
C PRO A 14 24.23 1.79 3.00
N ALA A 15 23.15 2.21 3.65
CA ALA A 15 22.17 1.32 4.26
C ALA A 15 21.35 0.58 3.19
N ILE A 16 20.99 1.26 2.10
CA ILE A 16 20.33 0.67 0.93
C ILE A 16 21.20 -0.43 0.31
N LYS A 17 22.52 -0.22 0.16
CA LYS A 17 23.42 -1.26 -0.36
C LYS A 17 23.41 -2.51 0.50
N ARG A 18 23.46 -2.36 1.84
CA ARG A 18 23.35 -3.49 2.78
C ARG A 18 21.99 -4.19 2.65
N PHE A 19 20.90 -3.41 2.55
CA PHE A 19 19.55 -3.92 2.36
C PHE A 19 19.44 -4.78 1.10
N LEU A 20 19.94 -4.30 -0.04
CA LEU A 20 19.87 -5.02 -1.32
C LEU A 20 20.63 -6.36 -1.32
N GLN A 21 21.72 -6.47 -0.55
CA GLN A 21 22.43 -7.74 -0.34
C GLN A 21 21.64 -8.73 0.53
N LEU A 22 20.81 -8.23 1.45
CA LEU A 22 19.96 -9.06 2.31
C LEU A 22 18.71 -9.50 1.56
N SER A 23 18.02 -8.59 0.87
CA SER A 23 16.81 -8.89 0.09
C SER A 23 17.11 -9.89 -1.02
N ALA A 24 18.23 -9.77 -1.73
CA ALA A 24 18.66 -10.75 -2.74
C ALA A 24 18.69 -12.19 -2.18
N ARG A 25 19.35 -12.38 -1.03
CA ARG A 25 19.46 -13.70 -0.38
C ARG A 25 18.11 -14.24 0.08
N LYS A 26 17.23 -13.36 0.55
CA LYS A 26 15.90 -13.67 1.06
C LYS A 26 14.94 -14.10 -0.05
N ILE A 27 14.90 -13.34 -1.15
CA ILE A 27 14.13 -13.68 -2.36
C ILE A 27 14.54 -15.06 -2.88
N LEU A 28 15.84 -15.32 -3.02
CA LEU A 28 16.35 -16.63 -3.47
C LEU A 28 16.17 -17.74 -2.44
N SER A 29 16.08 -17.42 -1.14
CA SER A 29 15.71 -18.40 -0.14
C SER A 29 14.28 -18.86 -0.35
N ILE A 30 13.34 -17.92 -0.52
CA ILE A 30 11.92 -18.22 -0.70
C ILE A 30 11.71 -19.01 -1.98
N ASP A 31 12.25 -18.55 -3.12
CA ASP A 31 12.09 -19.25 -4.42
C ASP A 31 12.59 -20.71 -4.38
N ARG A 32 13.67 -20.99 -3.63
CA ARG A 32 14.21 -22.35 -3.51
C ARG A 32 13.40 -23.27 -2.60
N THR A 33 12.73 -22.73 -1.59
CA THR A 33 12.14 -23.54 -0.51
C THR A 33 10.62 -23.52 -0.48
N TRP A 34 9.99 -22.56 -1.16
CA TRP A 34 8.54 -22.42 -1.17
C TRP A 34 7.90 -23.43 -2.11
N ASP A 35 6.93 -24.19 -1.62
CA ASP A 35 6.09 -25.02 -2.47
C ASP A 35 4.83 -24.22 -2.88
N PRO A 36 4.65 -23.89 -4.17
CA PRO A 36 3.46 -23.19 -4.65
C PRO A 36 2.14 -23.93 -4.35
N ALA A 37 2.16 -25.24 -4.08
CA ALA A 37 0.96 -25.99 -3.69
C ALA A 37 0.45 -25.64 -2.29
N GLU A 38 1.27 -25.01 -1.44
CA GLU A 38 0.85 -24.56 -0.10
C GLU A 38 0.00 -23.27 -0.14
N GLY A 39 -0.04 -22.59 -1.29
CA GLY A 39 -0.71 -21.31 -1.51
C GLY A 39 0.23 -20.10 -1.44
N THR A 40 -0.34 -18.91 -1.29
CA THR A 40 0.44 -17.66 -1.20
C THR A 40 1.17 -17.49 0.15
N PRO A 41 2.47 -17.11 0.17
CA PRO A 41 3.17 -16.73 1.40
C PRO A 41 2.69 -15.38 1.94
N VAL A 42 2.18 -15.35 3.18
CA VAL A 42 1.53 -14.16 3.76
C VAL A 42 2.42 -13.47 4.80
N PHE A 43 2.82 -14.19 5.84
CA PHE A 43 3.69 -13.69 6.91
C PHE A 43 4.55 -14.82 7.46
N THR A 44 5.65 -14.47 8.14
CA THR A 44 6.58 -15.45 8.69
C THR A 44 6.15 -15.96 10.06
N GLN A 45 6.49 -17.20 10.36
CA GLN A 45 6.47 -17.77 11.71
C GLN A 45 7.82 -18.44 11.96
N LYS A 46 8.49 -18.05 13.05
CA LYS A 46 9.87 -18.49 13.33
C LYS A 46 10.81 -18.20 12.15
N GLY A 47 10.55 -17.10 11.44
CA GLY A 47 11.34 -16.65 10.29
C GLY A 47 11.13 -17.41 8.99
N GLN A 48 10.15 -18.31 8.87
CA GLN A 48 9.76 -18.94 7.61
C GLN A 48 8.37 -18.46 7.20
N TYR A 49 8.16 -18.10 5.93
CA TYR A 49 6.84 -17.74 5.43
C TYR A 49 5.86 -18.89 5.61
N THR A 50 4.59 -18.52 5.78
CA THR A 50 3.47 -19.46 5.93
C THR A 50 2.27 -18.94 5.15
N THR A 51 1.34 -19.84 4.82
CA THR A 51 0.11 -19.49 4.10
C THR A 51 -1.06 -19.28 5.02
N ARG A 52 -2.12 -18.70 4.44
CA ARG A 52 -3.44 -18.63 5.05
C ARG A 52 -4.46 -18.98 3.98
N GLY A 53 -4.99 -20.20 4.03
CA GLY A 53 -5.81 -20.78 2.94
C GLY A 53 -7.11 -20.05 2.58
N TRP A 54 -7.45 -18.93 3.23
CA TRP A 54 -8.58 -18.08 2.84
C TRP A 54 -8.17 -16.93 1.91
N THR A 55 -6.86 -16.68 1.71
CA THR A 55 -6.40 -15.50 0.97
C THR A 55 -5.15 -15.73 0.13
N GLU A 56 -5.15 -15.11 -1.05
CA GLU A 56 -4.07 -15.16 -2.04
C GLU A 56 -3.57 -13.74 -2.41
N TRP A 57 -3.97 -12.72 -1.66
CA TRP A 57 -3.79 -11.31 -2.04
C TRP A 57 -2.33 -10.81 -2.06
N THR A 58 -1.39 -11.62 -1.57
CA THR A 58 0.03 -11.22 -1.40
C THR A 58 0.97 -11.86 -2.43
N GLN A 59 0.47 -12.69 -3.34
CA GLN A 59 1.30 -13.42 -4.31
C GLN A 59 2.06 -12.45 -5.24
N GLY A 60 1.39 -11.40 -5.68
CA GLY A 60 2.02 -10.39 -6.54
C GLY A 60 3.14 -9.61 -5.85
N PHE A 61 3.13 -9.53 -4.51
CA PHE A 61 4.24 -8.94 -3.76
C PHE A 61 5.48 -9.83 -3.76
N GLN A 62 5.32 -11.15 -3.61
CA GLN A 62 6.45 -12.09 -3.67
C GLN A 62 7.23 -11.94 -4.99
N TYR A 63 6.54 -11.99 -6.12
CA TYR A 63 7.18 -11.87 -7.43
C TYR A 63 7.57 -10.43 -7.75
N GLY A 64 6.80 -9.46 -7.25
CA GLY A 64 7.14 -8.05 -7.31
C GLY A 64 8.46 -7.72 -6.62
N CYS A 65 8.77 -8.34 -5.48
CA CYS A 65 10.06 -8.18 -4.80
C CYS A 65 11.24 -8.56 -5.71
N ALA A 66 11.13 -9.65 -6.48
CA ALA A 66 12.17 -10.01 -7.45
C ALA A 66 12.30 -8.96 -8.56
N ILE A 67 11.18 -8.46 -9.09
CA ILE A 67 11.21 -7.43 -10.15
C ILE A 67 11.85 -6.13 -9.62
N LEU A 68 11.50 -5.71 -8.40
CA LEU A 68 12.09 -4.53 -7.75
C LEU A 68 13.58 -4.74 -7.42
N GLN A 69 13.99 -5.95 -7.06
CA GLN A 69 15.40 -6.27 -6.85
C GLN A 69 16.20 -6.01 -8.13
N PHE A 70 15.73 -6.51 -9.28
CA PHE A 70 16.38 -6.22 -10.57
C PHE A 70 16.43 -4.73 -10.87
N ASP A 71 15.32 -4.01 -10.71
CA ASP A 71 15.26 -2.57 -10.96
C ASP A 71 16.36 -1.83 -10.18
N MET A 72 16.59 -2.23 -8.93
CA MET A 72 17.59 -1.61 -8.06
C MET A 72 19.01 -2.16 -8.21
N THR A 73 19.26 -3.29 -8.87
CA THR A 73 20.62 -3.89 -8.91
C THR A 73 21.14 -4.27 -10.29
N ASP A 74 20.31 -4.19 -11.34
CA ASP A 74 20.62 -4.69 -12.68
C ASP A 74 20.98 -6.20 -12.73
N ASP A 75 20.64 -6.95 -11.68
CA ASP A 75 20.91 -8.38 -11.62
C ASP A 75 19.77 -9.14 -12.33
N HIS A 76 20.05 -9.52 -13.58
CA HIS A 76 19.11 -10.18 -14.49
C HIS A 76 18.54 -11.50 -13.96
N GLN A 77 19.17 -12.15 -12.98
CA GLN A 77 18.60 -13.34 -12.35
C GLN A 77 17.24 -13.04 -11.71
N PHE A 78 17.09 -11.85 -11.12
CA PHE A 78 15.83 -11.44 -10.50
C PHE A 78 14.77 -10.99 -11.51
N LEU A 79 15.19 -10.45 -12.66
CA LEU A 79 14.28 -10.15 -13.76
C LEU A 79 13.67 -11.44 -14.32
N GLU A 80 14.52 -12.43 -14.62
CA GLU A 80 14.08 -13.72 -15.14
C GLU A 80 13.16 -14.43 -14.15
N LEU A 81 13.55 -14.47 -12.87
CA LEU A 81 12.73 -15.04 -11.81
C LEU A 81 11.35 -14.36 -11.72
N GLY A 82 11.33 -13.03 -11.57
CA GLY A 82 10.09 -12.27 -11.42
C GLY A 82 9.19 -12.36 -12.65
N ARG A 83 9.77 -12.33 -13.85
CA ARG A 83 9.06 -12.47 -15.13
C ARG A 83 8.43 -13.86 -15.27
N ARG A 84 9.22 -14.92 -15.11
CA ARG A 84 8.75 -16.31 -15.22
C ARG A 84 7.60 -16.59 -14.26
N GLN A 85 7.79 -16.28 -12.97
CA GLN A 85 6.76 -16.51 -11.96
C GLN A 85 5.48 -15.69 -12.23
N THR A 86 5.62 -14.46 -12.74
CA THR A 86 4.45 -13.66 -13.14
C THR A 86 3.65 -14.36 -14.24
N VAL A 87 4.31 -14.83 -15.29
CA VAL A 87 3.64 -15.51 -16.42
C VAL A 87 3.00 -16.83 -15.96
N ASP A 88 3.74 -17.65 -15.22
CA ASP A 88 3.33 -19.00 -14.85
C ASP A 88 2.21 -19.02 -13.80
N ARG A 89 2.15 -17.99 -12.94
CA ARG A 89 1.36 -18.07 -11.69
C ARG A 89 0.30 -16.98 -11.52
N MET A 90 0.42 -15.83 -12.18
CA MET A 90 -0.47 -14.69 -11.87
C MET A 90 -1.79 -14.67 -12.63
N ALA A 91 -1.98 -15.53 -13.64
CA ALA A 91 -3.22 -15.56 -14.43
C ALA A 91 -4.51 -15.69 -13.59
N PRO A 92 -4.60 -16.55 -12.55
CA PRO A 92 -5.77 -16.62 -11.68
C PRO A 92 -6.10 -15.31 -10.96
N HIS A 93 -5.09 -14.47 -10.67
CA HIS A 93 -5.26 -13.17 -10.01
C HIS A 93 -5.76 -12.08 -10.98
N VAL A 94 -5.60 -12.27 -12.30
CA VAL A 94 -6.17 -11.36 -13.31
C VAL A 94 -7.68 -11.50 -13.38
N SER A 95 -8.18 -12.74 -13.30
CA SER A 95 -9.61 -13.09 -13.42
C SER A 95 -10.31 -13.32 -12.07
N HIS A 96 -9.70 -12.95 -10.95
CA HIS A 96 -10.25 -13.24 -9.63
C HIS A 96 -11.45 -12.35 -9.27
N VAL A 97 -12.67 -12.79 -9.60
CA VAL A 97 -13.89 -11.99 -9.37
C VAL A 97 -14.25 -11.78 -7.90
N GLY A 98 -13.70 -12.55 -6.96
CA GLY A 98 -14.08 -12.54 -5.53
C GLY A 98 -13.39 -11.51 -4.63
N VAL A 99 -12.36 -10.78 -5.10
CA VAL A 99 -11.56 -9.87 -4.26
C VAL A 99 -11.30 -8.53 -4.95
N HIS A 100 -10.85 -7.54 -4.19
CA HIS A 100 -10.55 -6.19 -4.68
C HIS A 100 -9.03 -5.93 -4.82
N ASP A 101 -8.20 -6.94 -4.53
CA ASP A 101 -6.74 -6.83 -4.43
C ASP A 101 -6.00 -6.85 -5.79
N HIS A 102 -6.71 -6.61 -6.89
CA HIS A 102 -6.14 -6.64 -8.25
C HIS A 102 -5.01 -5.62 -8.41
N GLY A 103 -5.21 -4.40 -7.88
CA GLY A 103 -4.16 -3.39 -7.86
C GLY A 103 -2.93 -3.82 -7.08
N PHE A 104 -3.05 -4.59 -6.00
CA PHE A 104 -1.91 -5.12 -5.27
C PHE A 104 -1.18 -6.20 -6.06
N ASN A 105 -1.90 -7.18 -6.58
CA ASN A 105 -1.28 -8.31 -7.26
C ASN A 105 -0.70 -7.95 -8.64
N ASN A 106 -1.51 -7.34 -9.49
CA ASN A 106 -1.22 -7.26 -10.92
C ASN A 106 -0.35 -6.05 -11.28
N LEU A 107 -0.38 -4.97 -10.49
CA LEU A 107 0.55 -3.85 -10.71
C LEU A 107 1.91 -4.04 -10.05
N SER A 108 2.00 -4.83 -8.98
CA SER A 108 3.30 -5.22 -8.41
C SER A 108 4.07 -6.18 -9.31
N THR A 109 3.38 -6.84 -10.26
CA THR A 109 3.95 -7.79 -11.23
C THR A 109 3.90 -7.24 -12.66
N TYR A 110 2.82 -7.48 -13.40
CA TYR A 110 2.63 -7.01 -14.79
C TYR A 110 2.87 -5.50 -14.94
N GLY A 111 2.41 -4.70 -13.97
CA GLY A 111 2.64 -3.25 -13.96
C GLY A 111 4.12 -2.88 -13.89
N ASN A 112 4.89 -3.53 -13.01
CA ASN A 112 6.33 -3.30 -12.91
C ASN A 112 7.10 -3.78 -14.14
N LEU A 113 6.76 -4.95 -14.69
CA LEU A 113 7.39 -5.45 -15.93
C LEU A 113 7.11 -4.51 -17.10
N ARG A 114 5.86 -4.05 -17.24
CA ARG A 114 5.47 -3.04 -18.23
C ARG A 114 6.29 -1.76 -18.08
N ARG A 115 6.37 -1.22 -16.86
CA ARG A 115 7.14 0.01 -16.56
C ARG A 115 8.62 -0.16 -16.94
N LEU A 116 9.26 -1.24 -16.50
CA LEU A 116 10.67 -1.51 -16.82
C LEU A 116 10.92 -1.59 -18.33
N MET A 117 10.01 -2.22 -19.09
CA MET A 117 10.13 -2.28 -20.54
C MET A 117 9.98 -0.89 -21.19
N ARG A 118 9.06 -0.06 -20.68
CA ARG A 118 8.86 1.32 -21.18
C ARG A 118 10.00 2.26 -20.81
N GLU A 119 10.65 2.03 -19.68
CA GLU A 119 11.84 2.76 -19.24
C GLU A 119 13.13 2.27 -19.95
N GLY A 120 13.06 1.23 -20.79
CA GLY A 120 14.24 0.66 -21.45
C GLY A 120 15.17 -0.11 -20.51
N ARG A 121 14.70 -0.48 -19.31
CA ARG A 121 15.45 -1.27 -18.32
C ARG A 121 15.50 -2.76 -18.63
N MET A 122 14.67 -3.24 -19.56
CA MET A 122 14.71 -4.61 -20.07
C MET A 122 14.51 -4.61 -21.58
N THR A 123 14.90 -5.70 -22.24
CA THR A 123 14.68 -5.88 -23.68
C THR A 123 13.22 -5.65 -24.04
N HIS A 124 12.99 -4.79 -25.02
CA HIS A 124 11.66 -4.52 -25.52
C HIS A 124 11.17 -5.68 -26.40
N ASP A 125 10.05 -6.27 -26.00
CA ASP A 125 9.31 -7.26 -26.79
C ASP A 125 7.84 -6.79 -26.91
N PRO A 126 7.37 -6.46 -28.12
CA PRO A 126 6.00 -6.00 -28.33
C PRO A 126 4.92 -6.97 -27.85
N ARG A 127 5.14 -8.29 -27.99
CA ARG A 127 4.17 -9.31 -27.58
C ARG A 127 4.11 -9.43 -26.07
N GLU A 128 5.25 -9.39 -25.40
CA GLU A 128 5.28 -9.35 -23.93
C GLU A 128 4.59 -8.08 -23.40
N LEU A 129 4.82 -6.92 -24.03
CA LEU A 129 4.16 -5.67 -23.65
C LEU A 129 2.64 -5.76 -23.81
N GLU A 130 2.16 -6.23 -24.96
CA GLU A 130 0.74 -6.43 -25.24
C GLU A 130 0.11 -7.41 -24.24
N PHE A 131 0.83 -8.47 -23.86
CA PHE A 131 0.39 -9.42 -22.85
C PHE A 131 0.25 -8.77 -21.47
N TYR A 132 1.24 -8.00 -21.02
CA TYR A 132 1.15 -7.28 -19.74
C TYR A 132 0.02 -6.26 -19.74
N GLU A 133 -0.15 -5.52 -20.83
CA GLU A 133 -1.24 -4.55 -20.98
C GLU A 133 -2.61 -5.23 -21.00
N LEU A 134 -2.75 -6.39 -21.66
CA LEU A 134 -4.00 -7.16 -21.64
C LEU A 134 -4.33 -7.61 -20.21
N ALA A 135 -3.36 -8.15 -19.47
CA ALA A 135 -3.55 -8.56 -18.07
C ALA A 135 -4.00 -7.36 -17.20
N ILE A 136 -3.38 -6.19 -17.38
CA ILE A 136 -3.75 -4.97 -16.65
C ILE A 136 -5.16 -4.51 -17.00
N LYS A 137 -5.51 -4.48 -18.29
CA LYS A 137 -6.85 -4.10 -18.79
C LYS A 137 -7.93 -4.98 -18.16
N LEU A 138 -7.79 -6.30 -18.31
CA LEU A 138 -8.74 -7.27 -17.78
C LEU A 138 -8.84 -7.18 -16.25
N SER A 139 -7.71 -7.08 -15.55
CA SER A 139 -7.70 -6.93 -14.11
C SER A 139 -8.41 -5.65 -13.64
N GLY A 140 -8.26 -4.54 -14.38
CA GLY A 140 -8.97 -3.28 -14.11
C GLY A 140 -10.47 -3.42 -14.28
N ALA A 141 -10.92 -4.10 -15.34
CA ALA A 141 -12.34 -4.37 -15.57
C ALA A 141 -12.95 -5.31 -14.51
N VAL A 142 -12.25 -6.39 -14.15
CA VAL A 142 -12.72 -7.33 -13.12
C VAL A 142 -12.84 -6.64 -11.75
N GLN A 143 -11.83 -5.87 -11.33
CA GLN A 143 -11.94 -5.10 -10.09
C GLN A 143 -13.09 -4.09 -10.17
N ALA A 144 -13.21 -3.38 -11.30
CA ALA A 144 -14.29 -2.41 -11.49
C ALA A 144 -15.66 -3.07 -11.38
N ALA A 145 -15.85 -4.31 -11.84
CA ALA A 145 -17.12 -5.03 -11.81
C ALA A 145 -17.68 -5.23 -10.39
N ARG A 146 -16.83 -5.17 -9.36
CA ARG A 146 -17.21 -5.24 -7.95
C ARG A 146 -17.83 -3.93 -7.43
N TRP A 147 -18.88 -3.43 -8.10
CA TRP A 147 -19.41 -2.10 -7.87
C TRP A 147 -20.63 -2.08 -6.94
N THR A 148 -20.62 -1.16 -5.96
CA THR A 148 -21.78 -0.86 -5.11
C THR A 148 -22.16 0.62 -5.26
N PRO A 149 -23.37 0.95 -5.74
CA PRO A 149 -23.88 2.31 -5.73
C PRO A 149 -24.30 2.73 -4.31
N THR A 150 -24.20 4.02 -3.98
CA THR A 150 -24.68 4.58 -2.70
C THR A 150 -25.84 5.54 -2.92
N ALA A 151 -26.61 5.80 -1.86
CA ALA A 151 -27.64 6.84 -1.82
C ALA A 151 -27.06 8.27 -1.91
N HIS A 152 -25.73 8.39 -1.94
CA HIS A 152 -25.00 9.64 -1.82
C HIS A 152 -24.44 10.14 -3.16
N GLY A 153 -24.95 9.64 -4.29
CA GLY A 153 -24.59 10.08 -5.63
C GLY A 153 -23.21 9.62 -6.12
N THR A 154 -22.60 8.65 -5.43
CA THR A 154 -21.34 8.00 -5.80
C THR A 154 -21.46 6.50 -5.55
N GLY A 155 -20.46 5.72 -5.94
CA GLY A 155 -20.33 4.31 -5.54
C GLY A 155 -18.90 3.94 -5.20
N PHE A 156 -18.72 2.67 -4.84
CA PHE A 156 -17.41 2.14 -4.48
C PHE A 156 -17.21 0.71 -4.97
N ILE A 157 -15.95 0.35 -5.21
CA ILE A 157 -15.49 -1.03 -5.32
C ILE A 157 -15.59 -1.70 -3.95
N HIS A 158 -16.46 -2.70 -3.82
CA HIS A 158 -16.67 -3.38 -2.55
C HIS A 158 -15.61 -4.44 -2.26
N SER A 159 -15.30 -4.60 -0.97
CA SER A 159 -14.25 -5.49 -0.48
C SER A 159 -14.62 -6.97 -0.65
N PHE A 160 -13.72 -7.88 -0.27
CA PHE A 160 -14.03 -9.32 -0.27
C PHE A 160 -15.15 -9.69 0.73
N ASN A 161 -15.42 -8.82 1.73
CA ASN A 161 -16.47 -9.05 2.73
C ASN A 161 -17.88 -8.97 2.11
N GLY A 162 -18.01 -8.32 0.95
CA GLY A 162 -19.22 -8.33 0.13
C GLY A 162 -19.73 -6.94 -0.22
N PRO A 163 -20.87 -6.84 -0.94
CA PRO A 163 -21.33 -5.59 -1.55
C PRO A 163 -21.61 -4.43 -0.58
N HIS A 164 -21.78 -4.72 0.70
CA HIS A 164 -22.04 -3.72 1.74
C HIS A 164 -20.77 -3.02 2.24
N SER A 165 -19.58 -3.52 1.91
CA SER A 165 -18.34 -3.24 2.62
C SER A 165 -17.34 -2.44 1.79
N LEU A 166 -16.97 -1.25 2.28
CA LEU A 166 -15.91 -0.40 1.76
C LEU A 166 -14.69 -0.42 2.71
N PHE A 167 -13.61 -1.09 2.30
CA PHE A 167 -12.36 -1.08 3.07
C PHE A 167 -11.51 0.15 2.76
N SER A 168 -10.57 0.48 3.65
CA SER A 168 -9.66 1.60 3.47
C SER A 168 -8.48 1.30 2.52
N ASP A 169 -8.15 0.03 2.28
CA ASP A 169 -7.09 -0.43 1.38
C ASP A 169 -7.47 -0.37 -0.11
N THR A 170 -8.77 -0.37 -0.42
CA THR A 170 -9.27 -0.30 -1.80
C THR A 170 -8.79 0.95 -2.54
N ILE A 171 -8.53 2.06 -1.83
CA ILE A 171 -7.95 3.28 -2.41
C ILE A 171 -6.56 3.04 -3.00
N ARG A 172 -5.75 2.17 -2.37
CA ARG A 172 -4.43 1.78 -2.87
C ARG A 172 -4.56 0.81 -4.04
N SER A 173 -5.61 -0.01 -4.09
CA SER A 173 -5.84 -0.90 -5.24
C SER A 173 -6.36 -0.17 -6.49
N LEU A 174 -6.92 1.05 -6.36
CA LEU A 174 -7.51 1.80 -7.49
C LEU A 174 -6.56 2.05 -8.67
N ARG A 175 -5.24 2.03 -8.44
CA ARG A 175 -4.23 2.19 -9.51
C ARG A 175 -4.49 1.29 -10.73
N ILE A 176 -5.08 0.10 -10.56
CA ILE A 176 -5.38 -0.79 -11.69
C ILE A 176 -6.49 -0.26 -12.59
N LEU A 177 -7.54 0.37 -12.04
CA LEU A 177 -8.58 1.02 -12.84
C LEU A 177 -8.00 2.21 -13.61
N CYS A 178 -7.20 3.03 -12.92
CA CYS A 178 -6.54 4.20 -13.51
C CYS A 178 -5.66 3.81 -14.70
N LEU A 179 -4.82 2.78 -14.56
CA LEU A 179 -3.95 2.34 -15.64
C LEU A 179 -4.74 1.65 -16.76
N ALA A 180 -5.74 0.82 -16.43
CA ALA A 180 -6.58 0.18 -17.44
C ALA A 180 -7.34 1.21 -18.30
N ASP A 181 -7.85 2.28 -17.69
CA ASP A 181 -8.46 3.41 -18.40
C ASP A 181 -7.45 4.13 -19.31
N GLN A 182 -6.25 4.42 -18.81
CA GLN A 182 -5.18 5.03 -19.59
C GLN A 182 -4.79 4.17 -20.82
N LEU A 183 -4.91 2.85 -20.70
CA LEU A 183 -4.69 1.89 -21.78
C LEU A 183 -5.91 1.75 -22.73
N GLY A 184 -6.96 2.55 -22.53
CA GLY A 184 -8.15 2.60 -23.39
C GLY A 184 -9.17 1.50 -23.12
N HIS A 185 -9.13 0.85 -21.95
CA HIS A 185 -10.06 -0.24 -21.64
C HIS A 185 -11.35 0.25 -20.99
N VAL A 186 -12.40 -0.55 -21.15
CA VAL A 186 -13.75 -0.31 -20.66
C VAL A 186 -14.30 -1.63 -20.13
N LEU A 187 -15.04 -1.59 -19.03
CA LEU A 187 -15.80 -2.75 -18.57
C LEU A 187 -17.13 -2.80 -19.32
N MET A 188 -17.41 -3.90 -20.02
CA MET A 188 -18.72 -4.17 -20.61
C MET A 188 -19.57 -4.96 -19.62
N GLY A 189 -20.70 -4.39 -19.22
CA GLY A 189 -21.70 -5.01 -18.36
C GLY A 189 -22.85 -5.63 -19.15
N GLU A 190 -23.89 -6.07 -18.43
CA GLU A 190 -25.10 -6.64 -19.03
C GLU A 190 -25.74 -5.69 -20.06
N GLY A 191 -26.23 -6.27 -21.16
CA GLY A 191 -26.85 -5.51 -22.26
C GLY A 191 -25.86 -4.58 -22.98
N ASP A 192 -24.59 -4.97 -23.07
CA ASP A 192 -23.50 -4.20 -23.69
C ASP A 192 -23.30 -2.80 -23.07
N LYS A 193 -23.66 -2.65 -21.80
CA LYS A 193 -23.48 -1.38 -21.10
C LYS A 193 -22.01 -1.13 -20.80
N ALA A 194 -21.43 -0.14 -21.47
CA ALA A 194 -20.09 0.35 -21.16
C ALA A 194 -20.04 1.04 -19.78
N HIS A 195 -19.10 0.62 -18.94
CA HIS A 195 -18.77 1.24 -17.65
C HIS A 195 -17.38 1.87 -17.71
N ASN A 196 -17.34 3.17 -17.43
CA ASN A 196 -16.12 3.96 -17.46
C ASN A 196 -15.25 3.69 -16.21
N LEU A 197 -14.00 3.27 -16.43
CA LEU A 197 -13.07 2.88 -15.36
C LEU A 197 -12.57 4.10 -14.57
N LEU A 198 -12.24 5.21 -15.25
CA LEU A 198 -11.87 6.48 -14.61
C LEU A 198 -12.98 7.02 -13.71
N GLY A 199 -14.23 6.98 -14.17
CA GLY A 199 -15.41 7.41 -13.43
C GLY A 199 -15.60 6.61 -12.13
N ARG A 200 -15.47 5.29 -12.20
CA ARG A 200 -15.51 4.43 -11.00
C ARG A 200 -14.34 4.72 -10.05
N ALA A 201 -13.15 5.01 -10.56
CA ALA A 201 -12.01 5.41 -9.74
C ALA A 201 -12.26 6.76 -9.03
N ILE A 202 -12.82 7.76 -9.73
CA ILE A 202 -13.19 9.06 -9.17
C ILE A 202 -14.25 8.92 -8.08
N GLU A 203 -15.35 8.22 -8.38
CA GLU A 203 -16.44 8.02 -7.42
C GLU A 203 -15.96 7.26 -6.18
N HIS A 204 -15.18 6.18 -6.35
CA HIS A 204 -14.62 5.44 -5.23
C HIS A 204 -13.73 6.31 -4.35
N ALA A 205 -12.84 7.11 -4.95
CA ALA A 205 -12.00 8.04 -4.19
C ALA A 205 -12.83 9.06 -3.39
N ILE A 206 -13.92 9.58 -3.96
CA ILE A 206 -14.84 10.47 -3.25
C ILE A 206 -15.51 9.73 -2.07
N THR A 207 -16.03 8.52 -2.31
CA THR A 207 -16.71 7.74 -1.27
C THR A 207 -15.75 7.37 -0.13
N THR A 208 -14.54 6.88 -0.43
CA THR A 208 -13.54 6.56 0.59
C THR A 208 -13.15 7.79 1.40
N ALA A 209 -12.92 8.94 0.77
CA ALA A 209 -12.57 10.17 1.49
C ALA A 209 -13.70 10.64 2.41
N ARG A 210 -14.96 10.44 2.01
CA ARG A 210 -16.13 10.84 2.78
C ARG A 210 -16.40 9.92 3.97
N PHE A 211 -16.22 8.61 3.80
CA PHE A 211 -16.70 7.63 4.77
C PHE A 211 -15.58 6.95 5.57
N ASN A 212 -14.40 6.75 5.00
CA ASN A 212 -13.26 6.13 5.69
C ASN A 212 -12.38 7.14 6.43
N VAL A 213 -12.29 8.39 5.97
CA VAL A 213 -11.43 9.43 6.57
C VAL A 213 -12.25 10.39 7.41
N TYR A 214 -11.76 10.68 8.60
CA TYR A 214 -12.35 11.62 9.55
C TYR A 214 -11.58 12.94 9.54
N TYR A 215 -12.26 14.05 9.80
CA TYR A 215 -11.70 15.39 9.59
C TYR A 215 -11.87 16.33 10.78
N GLY A 216 -12.51 15.91 11.87
CA GLY A 216 -12.77 16.79 13.01
C GLY A 216 -13.84 17.84 12.71
N GLU A 217 -14.80 17.52 11.84
CA GLU A 217 -15.87 18.42 11.40
C GLU A 217 -17.23 18.05 12.03
N ALA A 218 -17.18 17.47 13.23
CA ALA A 218 -18.33 17.05 14.00
C ALA A 218 -19.26 16.08 13.24
N ARG A 219 -18.67 15.15 12.45
CA ARG A 219 -19.40 14.02 11.84
C ARG A 219 -20.12 13.19 12.91
N ASP A 220 -19.44 12.95 14.03
CA ASP A 220 -19.95 12.29 15.24
C ASP A 220 -19.07 12.66 16.45
N THR A 221 -19.42 12.17 17.66
CA THR A 221 -18.67 12.45 18.91
C THR A 221 -17.21 12.00 18.88
N TRP A 222 -16.86 11.05 18.00
CA TRP A 222 -15.53 10.46 17.88
C TRP A 222 -14.81 10.91 16.59
N ASP A 223 -15.28 11.99 15.95
CA ASP A 223 -14.67 12.57 14.76
C ASP A 223 -13.36 13.29 15.10
N LEU A 224 -12.28 12.52 15.10
CA LEU A 224 -10.92 13.00 15.27
C LEU A 224 -10.26 13.18 13.90
N ALA A 225 -9.71 14.37 13.63
CA ALA A 225 -9.08 14.69 12.35
C ALA A 225 -7.96 13.69 12.00
N GLY A 226 -8.03 13.13 10.79
CA GLY A 226 -7.06 12.18 10.27
C GLY A 226 -7.22 10.73 10.77
N ARG A 227 -8.18 10.46 11.68
CA ARG A 227 -8.58 9.10 12.01
C ARG A 227 -9.07 8.41 10.73
N VAL A 228 -8.68 7.15 10.55
CA VAL A 228 -9.14 6.32 9.43
C VAL A 228 -9.84 5.10 9.97
N VAL A 229 -11.09 4.90 9.56
CA VAL A 229 -11.78 3.63 9.82
C VAL A 229 -11.36 2.61 8.77
N HIS A 230 -11.09 1.39 9.23
CA HIS A 230 -10.75 0.26 8.38
C HIS A 230 -11.88 -0.07 7.39
N GLU A 231 -13.12 -0.17 7.86
CA GLU A 231 -14.28 -0.56 7.04
C GLU A 231 -15.47 0.39 7.25
N SER A 232 -16.14 0.74 6.16
CA SER A 232 -17.41 1.47 6.15
C SER A 232 -18.52 0.57 5.61
N ILE A 233 -19.62 0.46 6.35
CA ILE A 233 -20.75 -0.43 6.02
C ILE A 233 -21.90 0.38 5.41
N PHE A 234 -22.45 -0.13 4.31
CA PHE A 234 -23.61 0.43 3.60
C PHE A 234 -24.73 -0.61 3.49
N ASN A 235 -25.98 -0.19 3.55
CA ASN A 235 -27.08 -1.09 3.20
C ASN A 235 -27.20 -1.19 1.68
N THR A 236 -27.12 -2.41 1.16
CA THR A 236 -27.10 -2.71 -0.27
C THR A 236 -28.46 -2.54 -0.96
N LYS A 237 -29.56 -2.51 -0.19
CA LYS A 237 -30.92 -2.30 -0.70
C LYS A 237 -31.19 -0.83 -1.02
N ASP A 238 -30.74 0.08 -0.16
CA ASP A 238 -31.06 1.51 -0.26
C ASP A 238 -29.84 2.41 -0.49
N GLY A 239 -28.63 1.87 -0.37
CA GLY A 239 -27.36 2.58 -0.57
C GLY A 239 -26.94 3.48 0.60
N ASN A 240 -27.66 3.50 1.73
CA ASN A 240 -27.34 4.39 2.85
C ASN A 240 -26.18 3.85 3.69
N TYR A 241 -25.30 4.76 4.11
CA TYR A 241 -24.28 4.47 5.11
C TYR A 241 -24.91 4.00 6.43
N ARG A 242 -24.30 2.99 7.06
CA ARG A 242 -24.77 2.39 8.32
C ARG A 242 -23.84 2.68 9.48
N CYS A 243 -22.59 2.26 9.38
CA CYS A 243 -21.64 2.42 10.47
C CYS A 243 -20.18 2.23 10.04
N ALA A 244 -19.30 2.67 10.92
CA ALA A 244 -17.89 2.31 10.93
C ALA A 244 -17.74 0.87 11.45
N SER A 245 -16.79 0.12 10.91
CA SER A 245 -16.48 -1.26 11.26
C SER A 245 -14.97 -1.53 11.16
N THR A 246 -14.53 -2.71 11.58
CA THR A 246 -13.18 -3.18 11.37
C THR A 246 -13.12 -4.71 11.38
N GLN A 247 -12.26 -5.29 10.53
CA GLN A 247 -11.94 -6.72 10.57
C GLN A 247 -10.59 -6.99 11.25
N GLN A 248 -9.61 -6.08 11.12
CA GLN A 248 -8.23 -6.28 11.59
C GLN A 248 -7.79 -5.31 12.69
N GLY A 249 -8.49 -4.20 12.88
CA GLY A 249 -8.22 -3.22 13.93
C GLY A 249 -8.82 -3.60 15.27
N TYR A 250 -8.43 -2.89 16.33
CA TYR A 250 -8.94 -3.12 17.68
C TYR A 250 -10.40 -2.71 17.82
N SER A 251 -10.79 -1.57 17.24
CA SER A 251 -12.14 -1.02 17.34
C SER A 251 -12.52 -0.25 16.08
N ALA A 252 -13.82 -0.17 15.77
CA ALA A 252 -14.34 0.71 14.71
C ALA A 252 -14.07 2.20 14.98
N PHE A 253 -13.81 2.55 16.24
CA PHE A 253 -13.54 3.92 16.70
C PHE A 253 -12.05 4.20 16.93
N SER A 254 -11.18 3.21 16.76
CA SER A 254 -9.72 3.42 16.74
C SER A 254 -9.20 3.55 15.30
N THR A 255 -7.89 3.70 15.14
CA THR A 255 -7.23 3.66 13.82
C THR A 255 -6.29 2.48 13.77
N TRP A 256 -6.66 1.48 12.97
CA TRP A 256 -5.73 0.45 12.55
C TRP A 256 -4.69 1.05 11.60
N THR A 257 -3.42 1.03 12.00
CA THR A 257 -2.43 1.95 11.43
C THR A 257 -2.08 1.60 9.99
N ARG A 258 -2.07 0.32 9.62
CA ARG A 258 -1.93 -0.09 8.22
C ARG A 258 -3.10 0.37 7.35
N GLY A 259 -4.33 0.37 7.86
CA GLY A 259 -5.50 0.91 7.18
C GLY A 259 -5.35 2.40 6.85
N LEU A 260 -4.80 3.18 7.79
CA LEU A 260 -4.43 4.58 7.57
C LEU A 260 -3.32 4.72 6.53
N SER A 261 -2.28 3.88 6.60
CA SER A 261 -1.15 3.96 5.67
C SER A 261 -1.58 3.73 4.22
N TRP A 262 -2.59 2.88 3.99
CA TRP A 262 -3.19 2.71 2.67
C TRP A 262 -3.91 3.95 2.16
N VAL A 263 -4.63 4.66 3.03
CA VAL A 263 -5.26 5.94 2.69
C VAL A 263 -4.20 6.98 2.33
N LEU A 264 -3.17 7.13 3.16
CA LEU A 264 -2.07 8.07 2.91
C LEU A 264 -1.40 7.80 1.55
N THR A 265 -0.96 6.56 1.33
CA THR A 265 -0.23 6.19 0.10
C THR A 265 -1.12 6.18 -1.12
N GLY A 266 -2.34 5.64 -0.99
CA GLY A 266 -3.31 5.57 -2.07
C GLY A 266 -3.66 6.96 -2.59
N TYR A 267 -4.02 7.91 -1.71
CA TYR A 267 -4.30 9.27 -2.16
C TYR A 267 -3.06 9.99 -2.71
N ALA A 268 -1.87 9.76 -2.15
CA ALA A 268 -0.64 10.35 -2.69
C ALA A 268 -0.38 9.91 -4.14
N GLU A 269 -0.59 8.63 -4.46
CA GLU A 269 -0.48 8.13 -5.84
C GLU A 269 -1.62 8.60 -6.75
N GLN A 270 -2.85 8.66 -6.23
CA GLN A 270 -3.97 9.22 -7.00
C GLN A 270 -3.70 10.69 -7.36
N LEU A 271 -3.13 11.48 -6.46
CA LEU A 271 -2.72 12.87 -6.75
C LEU A 271 -1.69 12.93 -7.89
N GLU A 272 -0.71 12.02 -7.91
CA GLU A 272 0.27 11.94 -9.00
C GLU A 272 -0.41 11.62 -10.34
N PHE A 273 -1.30 10.63 -10.36
CA PHE A 273 -2.02 10.22 -11.56
C PHE A 273 -3.00 11.30 -12.05
N PHE A 274 -3.91 11.78 -11.21
CA PHE A 274 -4.94 12.75 -11.62
C PHE A 274 -4.38 14.12 -12.01
N ARG A 275 -3.11 14.44 -11.67
CA ARG A 275 -2.41 15.59 -12.25
C ARG A 275 -2.22 15.46 -13.75
N THR A 276 -2.00 14.26 -14.28
CA THR A 276 -1.78 14.02 -15.72
C THR A 276 -3.09 14.03 -16.51
N ILE A 277 -4.22 13.74 -15.86
CA ILE A 277 -5.55 13.65 -16.48
C ILE A 277 -6.12 15.05 -16.77
N LYS A 278 -6.68 15.26 -17.97
CA LYS A 278 -7.26 16.56 -18.35
C LYS A 278 -8.57 16.81 -17.60
N GLY A 279 -8.88 18.08 -17.30
CA GLY A 279 -10.14 18.47 -16.64
C GLY A 279 -11.38 17.99 -17.39
N SER A 280 -11.35 18.04 -18.73
CA SER A 280 -12.42 17.56 -19.60
C SER A 280 -12.71 16.06 -19.50
N GLN A 281 -11.78 15.25 -18.98
CA GLN A 281 -12.00 13.82 -18.71
C GLN A 281 -12.61 13.59 -17.32
N ILE A 282 -12.49 14.54 -16.40
CA ILE A 282 -12.95 14.42 -15.01
C ILE A 282 -14.35 15.05 -14.84
N GLU A 283 -14.58 16.21 -15.45
CA GLU A 283 -15.82 16.98 -15.34
C GLU A 283 -17.11 16.21 -15.69
N PRO A 284 -17.12 15.29 -16.69
CA PRO A 284 -18.28 14.44 -16.97
C PRO A 284 -18.73 13.58 -15.77
N HIS A 285 -17.87 13.37 -14.78
CA HIS A 285 -18.15 12.59 -13.56
C HIS A 285 -18.64 13.45 -12.39
N GLY A 286 -19.11 14.68 -12.66
CA GLY A 286 -19.82 15.51 -11.66
C GLY A 286 -18.91 16.26 -10.68
N ILE A 287 -17.60 16.27 -10.89
CA ILE A 287 -16.63 17.00 -10.07
C ILE A 287 -15.60 17.70 -10.97
N SER A 288 -15.17 18.91 -10.60
CA SER A 288 -14.06 19.55 -11.32
C SER A 288 -12.72 18.99 -10.87
N LYS A 289 -11.72 18.96 -11.77
CA LYS A 289 -10.36 18.52 -11.44
C LYS A 289 -9.82 19.20 -10.18
N ARG A 290 -10.02 20.51 -10.03
CA ARG A 290 -9.60 21.25 -8.84
C ARG A 290 -10.23 20.70 -7.57
N LYS A 291 -11.56 20.48 -7.55
CA LYS A 291 -12.26 19.95 -6.36
C LYS A 291 -11.79 18.52 -6.02
N LEU A 292 -11.60 17.68 -7.05
CA LEU A 292 -11.10 16.31 -6.87
C LEU A 292 -9.70 16.31 -6.23
N MET A 293 -8.77 17.09 -6.81
CA MET A 293 -7.40 17.22 -6.31
C MET A 293 -7.36 17.77 -4.88
N THR A 294 -8.15 18.81 -4.57
CA THR A 294 -8.24 19.36 -3.22
C THR A 294 -8.76 18.34 -2.21
N MET A 295 -9.75 17.53 -2.58
CA MET A 295 -10.28 16.47 -1.73
C MET A 295 -9.24 15.39 -1.44
N MET A 296 -8.54 14.90 -2.48
CA MET A 296 -7.51 13.87 -2.33
C MET A 296 -6.32 14.37 -1.49
N GLU A 297 -5.90 15.61 -1.72
CA GLU A 297 -4.84 16.27 -0.94
C GLU A 297 -5.23 16.39 0.53
N ARG A 298 -6.47 16.79 0.81
CA ARG A 298 -7.00 16.87 2.16
C ARG A 298 -7.02 15.51 2.86
N ALA A 299 -7.47 14.45 2.17
CA ALA A 299 -7.49 13.09 2.72
C ALA A 299 -6.08 12.57 3.02
N ALA A 300 -5.13 12.79 2.11
CA ALA A 300 -3.72 12.41 2.31
C ALA A 300 -3.09 13.18 3.48
N ILE A 301 -3.27 14.50 3.56
CA ILE A 301 -2.73 15.33 4.65
C ILE A 301 -3.34 14.94 6.00
N ALA A 302 -4.65 14.69 6.07
CA ALA A 302 -5.29 14.27 7.31
C ALA A 302 -4.68 12.96 7.85
N ALA A 303 -4.54 11.93 7.00
CA ALA A 303 -3.88 10.68 7.37
C ALA A 303 -2.40 10.88 7.74
N ALA A 304 -1.68 11.72 6.99
CA ALA A 304 -0.28 12.06 7.22
C ALA A 304 -0.04 12.68 8.60
N GLU A 305 -0.85 13.67 8.99
CA GLU A 305 -0.72 14.34 10.30
C GLU A 305 -1.07 13.38 11.44
N PHE A 306 -2.17 12.64 11.33
CA PHE A 306 -2.55 11.68 12.36
C PHE A 306 -1.46 10.62 12.60
N HIS A 307 -0.82 10.12 11.54
CA HIS A 307 0.32 9.21 11.68
C HIS A 307 1.53 9.88 12.34
N ILE A 308 1.86 11.14 12.01
CA ILE A 308 2.95 11.87 12.68
C ILE A 308 2.69 12.01 14.18
N GLU A 309 1.45 12.31 14.56
CA GLU A 309 1.04 12.51 15.94
C GLU A 309 0.95 11.21 16.74
N ASN A 310 0.73 10.07 16.08
CA ASN A 310 0.52 8.75 16.71
C ASN A 310 1.61 7.72 16.40
N SER A 311 2.83 8.18 16.09
CA SER A 311 4.00 7.31 15.88
C SER A 311 5.16 7.67 16.81
N PHE A 312 6.01 6.68 17.11
CA PHE A 312 7.26 6.86 17.83
C PHE A 312 8.22 7.83 17.09
N ALA A 313 9.33 8.20 17.74
CA ALA A 313 10.26 9.22 17.22
C ALA A 313 10.82 8.89 15.83
N ASP A 314 11.05 7.62 15.56
CA ASP A 314 11.51 7.06 14.28
C ASP A 314 10.38 6.85 13.25
N GLY A 315 9.13 7.11 13.63
CA GLY A 315 7.97 7.01 12.74
C GLY A 315 7.37 5.61 12.64
N ILE A 316 7.78 4.66 13.48
CA ILE A 316 7.12 3.37 13.59
C ILE A 316 5.85 3.54 14.45
N PRO A 317 4.67 3.07 14.02
CA PRO A 317 3.44 3.15 14.80
C PRO A 317 3.17 1.85 15.59
N PHE A 318 2.29 1.94 16.59
CA PHE A 318 1.58 0.75 17.08
C PHE A 318 0.73 0.13 15.96
N TRP A 319 0.36 -1.15 16.07
CA TRP A 319 -0.53 -1.78 15.08
C TRP A 319 -1.92 -1.14 15.02
N ASP A 320 -2.39 -0.57 16.14
CA ASP A 320 -3.64 0.18 16.25
C ASP A 320 -3.50 1.24 17.34
N THR A 321 -3.96 2.47 17.08
CA THR A 321 -3.79 3.60 18.00
C THR A 321 -4.67 3.55 19.24
N GLY A 322 -5.73 2.74 19.23
CA GLY A 322 -6.66 2.57 20.34
C GLY A 322 -6.49 1.24 21.08
N ALA A 323 -5.49 0.43 20.74
CA ALA A 323 -5.26 -0.84 21.41
C ALA A 323 -4.98 -0.64 22.92
N PRO A 324 -5.43 -1.55 23.81
CA PRO A 324 -5.46 -1.29 25.25
C PRO A 324 -4.11 -0.95 25.87
N GLY A 325 -3.03 -1.57 25.37
CA GLY A 325 -1.69 -1.36 25.90
C GLY A 325 -1.11 0.01 25.56
N VAL A 326 -1.61 0.68 24.50
CA VAL A 326 -1.10 2.00 24.05
C VAL A 326 -1.22 3.04 25.14
N ALA A 327 -2.30 3.04 25.92
CA ALA A 327 -2.54 4.02 26.97
C ALA A 327 -1.43 4.05 28.04
N SER A 328 -0.73 2.93 28.26
CA SER A 328 0.35 2.82 29.26
C SER A 328 1.65 3.55 28.86
N PHE A 329 1.81 3.93 27.59
CA PHE A 329 3.02 4.59 27.08
C PHE A 329 2.98 6.12 27.23
N GLY A 330 1.83 6.70 27.58
CA GLY A 330 1.65 8.16 27.61
C GLY A 330 2.04 8.80 26.27
N ARG A 331 2.83 9.88 26.31
CA ARG A 331 3.34 10.52 25.09
C ARG A 331 4.65 9.87 24.64
N TYR A 332 4.58 9.04 23.60
CA TYR A 332 5.73 8.29 23.05
C TYR A 332 6.36 8.93 21.79
N THR A 333 5.83 10.05 21.30
CA THR A 333 6.27 10.70 20.04
C THR A 333 7.72 11.22 20.03
N ASN A 334 8.36 11.28 21.20
CA ASN A 334 9.74 11.72 21.40
C ASN A 334 10.72 10.58 21.72
N THR A 335 10.24 9.34 21.82
CA THR A 335 11.03 8.16 22.18
C THR A 335 11.19 7.25 20.97
N ALA A 336 12.36 6.63 20.81
CA ALA A 336 12.54 5.59 19.80
C ALA A 336 11.58 4.42 20.07
N SER A 337 11.14 3.76 19.01
CA SER A 337 10.29 2.60 19.12
C SER A 337 11.06 1.39 19.68
N ASP A 338 10.39 0.59 20.50
CA ASP A 338 10.89 -0.71 20.95
C ASP A 338 9.92 -1.80 20.48
N PRO A 339 10.22 -2.50 19.37
CA PRO A 339 9.35 -3.56 18.88
C PRO A 339 9.46 -4.85 19.71
N THR A 340 10.32 -4.87 20.73
CA THR A 340 10.49 -5.95 21.69
C THR A 340 9.91 -5.64 23.07
N ASN A 341 9.12 -4.57 23.21
CA ASN A 341 8.33 -4.33 24.40
C ASN A 341 7.37 -5.51 24.70
N ASP A 342 6.84 -5.60 25.91
CA ASP A 342 5.95 -6.70 26.33
C ASP A 342 4.49 -6.24 26.59
N VAL A 343 4.12 -5.10 26.03
CA VAL A 343 2.83 -4.45 26.30
C VAL A 343 1.93 -4.40 25.06
N GLU A 344 2.39 -3.81 23.96
CA GLU A 344 1.58 -3.65 22.74
C GLU A 344 2.47 -3.70 21.47
N PRO A 345 2.12 -4.53 20.46
CA PRO A 345 2.90 -4.65 19.24
C PRO A 345 2.93 -3.39 18.38
N LEU A 346 4.03 -3.26 17.65
CA LEU A 346 4.25 -2.25 16.63
C LEU A 346 3.99 -2.86 15.25
N ASP A 347 3.74 -2.03 14.24
CA ASP A 347 3.61 -2.49 12.86
C ASP A 347 4.55 -1.74 11.92
N ALA A 348 5.70 -2.35 11.64
CA ALA A 348 6.69 -1.81 10.70
C ALA A 348 6.17 -1.77 9.26
N SER A 349 5.20 -2.64 8.90
CA SER A 349 4.61 -2.63 7.57
C SER A 349 3.78 -1.36 7.32
N ALA A 350 3.02 -0.90 8.32
CA ALA A 350 2.33 0.39 8.28
C ALA A 350 3.33 1.54 8.09
N ALA A 351 4.46 1.53 8.79
CA ALA A 351 5.51 2.55 8.62
C ALA A 351 6.07 2.55 7.19
N ALA A 352 6.40 1.39 6.63
CA ALA A 352 6.93 1.26 5.27
C ALA A 352 5.96 1.81 4.20
N ILE A 353 4.67 1.54 4.38
CA ILE A 353 3.61 2.07 3.51
C ILE A 353 3.51 3.59 3.70
N SER A 354 3.39 4.08 4.94
CA SER A 354 3.31 5.52 5.24
C SER A 354 4.48 6.30 4.66
N ALA A 355 5.70 5.77 4.73
CA ALA A 355 6.91 6.41 4.19
C ALA A 355 6.83 6.61 2.67
N GLN A 356 6.29 5.66 1.91
CA GLN A 356 6.03 5.86 0.48
C GLN A 356 5.03 6.99 0.28
N GLY A 357 3.92 6.96 1.01
CA GLY A 357 2.90 8.00 0.94
C GLY A 357 3.44 9.40 1.27
N TYR A 358 4.30 9.52 2.29
CA TYR A 358 4.98 10.78 2.63
C TYR A 358 5.90 11.27 1.52
N LEU A 359 6.70 10.38 0.92
CA LEU A 359 7.63 10.76 -0.15
C LEU A 359 6.87 11.25 -1.39
N ARG A 360 5.82 10.51 -1.79
CA ARG A 360 4.92 10.87 -2.91
C ARG A 360 4.15 12.17 -2.64
N LEU A 361 3.53 12.30 -1.47
CA LEU A 361 2.79 13.50 -1.07
C LEU A 361 3.72 14.71 -1.01
N GLY A 362 4.92 14.54 -0.46
CA GLY A 362 5.93 15.59 -0.40
C GLY A 362 6.36 16.06 -1.80
N ASN A 363 6.61 15.13 -2.73
CA ASN A 363 6.90 15.44 -4.14
C ASN A 363 5.75 16.21 -4.81
N TYR A 364 4.52 15.78 -4.57
CA TYR A 364 3.32 16.45 -5.06
C TYR A 364 3.24 17.89 -4.54
N LEU A 365 3.46 18.13 -3.24
CA LEU A 365 3.40 19.46 -2.62
C LEU A 365 4.53 20.39 -3.11
N LEU A 366 5.76 19.86 -3.21
CA LEU A 366 6.89 20.61 -3.78
C LEU A 366 6.59 21.08 -5.21
N SER A 367 6.07 20.19 -6.05
CA SER A 367 5.77 20.50 -7.46
C SER A 367 4.58 21.43 -7.67
N LYS A 368 3.85 21.82 -6.61
CA LYS A 368 2.83 22.89 -6.64
C LYS A 368 3.23 24.12 -5.81
N GLY A 369 4.47 24.17 -5.32
CA GLY A 369 5.06 25.33 -4.65
C GLY A 369 5.00 25.35 -3.13
N ASP A 370 4.41 24.34 -2.47
CA ASP A 370 4.40 24.26 -1.01
C ASP A 370 5.69 23.59 -0.49
N LYS A 371 6.75 24.40 -0.43
CA LYS A 371 8.09 23.95 -0.02
C LYS A 371 8.12 23.44 1.42
N SER A 372 7.46 24.15 2.34
CA SER A 372 7.52 23.84 3.78
C SER A 372 6.89 22.48 4.08
N ALA A 373 5.67 22.23 3.58
CA ALA A 373 5.01 20.95 3.79
C ALA A 373 5.71 19.83 2.98
N GLY A 374 6.10 20.13 1.73
CA GLY A 374 6.79 19.18 0.86
C GLY A 374 8.10 18.65 1.46
N GLU A 375 8.97 19.54 1.96
CA GLU A 375 10.22 19.16 2.62
C GLU A 375 9.97 18.42 3.94
N ARG A 376 8.94 18.82 4.72
CA ARG A 376 8.59 18.15 5.98
C ARG A 376 8.18 16.69 5.75
N TYR A 377 7.30 16.41 4.79
CA TYR A 377 6.88 15.03 4.52
C TYR A 377 7.99 14.19 3.89
N ARG A 378 8.83 14.76 3.02
CA ARG A 378 10.01 14.04 2.52
C ARG A 378 10.97 13.67 3.65
N ALA A 379 11.23 14.59 4.58
CA ALA A 379 12.04 14.29 5.76
C ALA A 379 11.39 13.22 6.67
N ALA A 380 10.06 13.19 6.78
CA ALA A 380 9.33 12.13 7.48
C ALA A 380 9.55 10.75 6.81
N ALA A 381 9.45 10.68 5.49
CA ALA A 381 9.74 9.46 4.73
C ALA A 381 11.18 8.96 4.97
N PHE A 382 12.18 9.86 4.93
CA PHE A 382 13.57 9.49 5.18
C PHE A 382 13.84 9.08 6.63
N THR A 383 13.12 9.66 7.59
CA THR A 383 13.21 9.25 9.01
C THR A 383 12.77 7.80 9.17
N ILE A 384 11.64 7.42 8.57
CA ILE A 384 11.15 6.04 8.61
C ILE A 384 12.06 5.10 7.82
N ALA A 385 12.53 5.52 6.63
CA ALA A 385 13.44 4.72 5.81
C ALA A 385 14.74 4.40 6.57
N GLU A 386 15.31 5.37 7.29
CA GLU A 386 16.50 5.14 8.12
C GLU A 386 16.25 4.05 9.18
N ALA A 387 15.10 4.08 9.85
CA ALA A 387 14.74 3.10 10.88
C ALA A 387 14.55 1.69 10.30
N LEU A 388 13.83 1.57 9.18
CA LEU A 388 13.56 0.28 8.53
C LEU A 388 14.81 -0.36 7.91
N LEU A 389 15.83 0.44 7.57
CA LEU A 389 17.10 -0.03 7.03
C LEU A 389 18.13 -0.44 8.10
N GLN A 390 17.72 -0.48 9.37
CA GLN A 390 18.56 -0.85 10.51
C GLN A 390 17.89 -1.89 11.39
N GLU A 391 18.70 -2.64 12.15
CA GLU A 391 18.19 -3.48 13.23
C GLU A 391 17.57 -2.59 14.32
N PRO A 392 16.47 -3.01 14.96
CA PRO A 392 15.87 -4.34 14.90
C PRO A 392 14.89 -4.58 13.72
N TYR A 393 14.59 -3.58 12.89
CA TYR A 393 13.59 -3.69 11.82
C TYR A 393 14.10 -4.42 10.58
N LEU A 394 15.38 -4.27 10.23
CA LEU A 394 16.01 -5.00 9.14
C LEU A 394 16.43 -6.40 9.57
N SER A 395 15.90 -7.41 8.91
CA SER A 395 16.27 -8.81 9.15
C SER A 395 17.66 -9.13 8.59
N THR A 396 18.63 -9.32 9.49
CA THR A 396 20.03 -9.66 9.14
C THR A 396 20.33 -11.15 9.20
N SER A 397 19.46 -11.93 9.87
CA SER A 397 19.60 -13.37 10.02
C SER A 397 19.42 -14.10 8.69
N SER A 398 20.35 -15.00 8.37
CA SER A 398 20.25 -15.91 7.22
C SER A 398 19.17 -16.99 7.38
N ARG A 399 18.69 -17.20 8.62
CA ARG A 399 17.62 -18.16 8.92
C ARG A 399 16.22 -17.57 8.82
N HIS A 400 16.10 -16.27 8.54
CA HIS A 400 14.84 -15.58 8.41
C HIS A 400 14.60 -15.20 6.94
N GLN A 401 13.48 -15.64 6.37
CA GLN A 401 13.12 -15.41 4.97
C GLN A 401 12.64 -13.98 4.71
N GLY A 402 11.91 -13.34 5.63
CA GLY A 402 11.44 -11.96 5.45
C GLY A 402 12.54 -10.90 5.67
N ILE A 403 12.35 -9.72 5.10
CA ILE A 403 13.26 -8.56 5.06
C ILE A 403 12.96 -7.58 6.20
N THR A 404 11.71 -7.11 6.28
CA THR A 404 11.24 -6.11 7.25
C THR A 404 10.50 -6.81 8.40
N LEU A 405 11.10 -6.79 9.58
CA LEU A 405 10.59 -7.42 10.79
C LEU A 405 9.57 -6.55 11.51
N HIS A 406 8.87 -7.18 12.45
CA HIS A 406 7.86 -6.55 13.32
C HIS A 406 6.64 -6.05 12.54
N SER A 407 6.21 -6.84 11.56
CA SER A 407 4.91 -6.66 10.88
C SER A 407 3.81 -7.39 11.65
N ILE A 408 2.61 -6.82 11.70
CA ILE A 408 1.45 -7.41 12.38
C ILE A 408 0.36 -7.69 11.36
N TYR A 409 0.02 -8.95 11.15
CA TYR A 409 -1.02 -9.32 10.21
C TYR A 409 -2.43 -9.14 10.78
N HIS A 410 -2.81 -9.89 11.81
CA HIS A 410 -4.20 -9.93 12.28
C HIS A 410 -4.28 -10.16 13.79
N ARG A 411 -4.00 -9.09 14.53
CA ARG A 411 -3.91 -9.14 15.99
C ARG A 411 -5.20 -9.63 16.67
N PRO A 412 -6.42 -9.21 16.29
CA PRO A 412 -7.66 -9.67 16.93
C PRO A 412 -7.90 -11.18 16.82
N ASN A 413 -7.48 -11.82 15.72
CA ASN A 413 -7.66 -13.27 15.51
C ASN A 413 -6.50 -14.09 16.11
N ASN A 414 -5.53 -13.44 16.75
CA ASN A 414 -4.35 -14.08 17.33
C ASN A 414 -3.58 -14.95 16.32
N TRP A 415 -3.45 -14.48 15.09
CA TRP A 415 -2.75 -15.18 14.01
C TRP A 415 -1.25 -14.91 13.96
N ASP A 416 -0.82 -13.83 14.61
CA ASP A 416 0.56 -13.40 14.64
C ASP A 416 1.39 -14.25 15.61
N TYR A 417 2.60 -14.63 15.21
CA TYR A 417 3.45 -15.47 16.02
C TYR A 417 4.02 -14.69 17.23
N ILE A 418 3.90 -15.29 18.42
CA ILE A 418 4.49 -14.79 19.66
C ILE A 418 5.73 -15.66 19.97
N PRO A 419 6.95 -15.11 19.93
CA PRO A 419 8.14 -15.85 20.30
C PRO A 419 8.09 -16.35 21.75
N ARG A 420 8.75 -17.49 22.01
CA ARG A 420 8.83 -18.06 23.36
C ARG A 420 9.43 -17.03 24.34
N GLY A 421 8.75 -16.81 25.46
CA GLY A 421 9.19 -15.88 26.50
C GLY A 421 8.73 -14.43 26.29
N ARG A 422 7.98 -14.14 25.22
CA ARG A 422 7.39 -12.82 24.95
C ARG A 422 5.90 -12.81 25.23
N LYS A 423 5.35 -11.62 25.47
CA LYS A 423 3.91 -11.42 25.71
C LYS A 423 3.15 -10.96 24.47
N ILE A 424 3.86 -10.44 23.48
CA ILE A 424 3.29 -9.87 22.26
C ILE A 424 3.97 -10.42 21.00
N PRO A 425 3.28 -10.39 19.84
CA PRO A 425 3.89 -10.73 18.56
C PRO A 425 5.00 -9.75 18.20
N CYS A 426 6.12 -10.28 17.72
CA CYS A 426 7.27 -9.50 17.27
C CYS A 426 8.25 -10.40 16.51
N GLY A 427 9.14 -9.79 15.72
CA GLY A 427 10.25 -10.49 15.08
C GLY A 427 9.89 -11.24 13.80
N GLU A 428 8.64 -11.14 13.33
CA GLU A 428 8.19 -11.72 12.06
C GLU A 428 7.97 -10.63 11.00
N SER A 429 8.03 -11.03 9.74
CA SER A 429 7.78 -10.21 8.56
C SER A 429 6.42 -10.56 7.93
N ALA A 430 5.92 -9.64 7.10
CA ALA A 430 4.82 -9.86 6.20
C ALA A 430 5.21 -9.55 4.76
N MET A 431 4.65 -10.28 3.79
CA MET A 431 5.03 -10.16 2.38
C MET A 431 4.77 -8.75 1.83
N TRP A 432 3.68 -8.09 2.25
CA TRP A 432 3.44 -6.69 1.89
C TRP A 432 4.43 -5.74 2.57
N GLY A 433 4.86 -6.03 3.81
CA GLY A 433 5.84 -5.21 4.54
C GLY A 433 7.20 -5.22 3.84
N ASP A 434 7.63 -6.39 3.39
CA ASP A 434 8.83 -6.55 2.57
C ASP A 434 8.72 -5.78 1.25
N TYR A 435 7.66 -6.04 0.47
CA TYR A 435 7.46 -5.39 -0.83
C TYR A 435 7.39 -3.87 -0.73
N HIS A 436 6.65 -3.34 0.24
CA HIS A 436 6.52 -1.89 0.41
C HIS A 436 7.78 -1.23 0.99
N THR A 437 8.60 -1.97 1.74
CA THR A 437 9.95 -1.49 2.07
C THR A 437 10.83 -1.45 0.83
N MET A 438 10.73 -2.44 -0.08
CA MET A 438 11.44 -2.41 -1.35
C MET A 438 10.98 -1.28 -2.27
N GLU A 439 9.67 -1.00 -2.39
CA GLU A 439 9.16 0.17 -3.14
C GLU A 439 9.68 1.49 -2.53
N LEU A 440 9.71 1.62 -1.19
CA LEU A 440 10.30 2.78 -0.52
C LEU A 440 11.79 2.93 -0.87
N VAL A 441 12.56 1.85 -0.75
CA VAL A 441 14.00 1.85 -1.04
C VAL A 441 14.26 2.19 -2.50
N GLN A 442 13.45 1.70 -3.43
CA GLN A 442 13.53 2.05 -4.85
C GLN A 442 13.32 3.56 -5.06
N LEU A 443 12.28 4.15 -4.46
CA LEU A 443 12.02 5.59 -4.55
C LEU A 443 13.21 6.41 -4.03
N VAL A 444 13.74 6.04 -2.88
CA VAL A 444 14.88 6.73 -2.25
C VAL A 444 16.15 6.55 -3.09
N LYS A 445 16.43 5.34 -3.57
CA LYS A 445 17.62 5.04 -4.38
C LYS A 445 17.60 5.81 -5.69
N ARG A 446 16.51 5.74 -6.45
CA ARG A 446 16.39 6.46 -7.73
C ARG A 446 16.53 7.98 -7.54
N GLU A 447 15.98 8.53 -6.46
CA GLU A 447 16.21 9.94 -6.13
C GLU A 447 17.68 10.24 -5.84
N ALA A 448 18.35 9.40 -5.05
CA ALA A 448 19.76 9.59 -4.70
C ALA A 448 20.69 9.54 -5.92
N GLU A 449 20.29 8.84 -6.96
CA GLU A 449 21.05 8.63 -8.20
C GLU A 449 20.62 9.56 -9.34
N GLY A 450 19.52 10.31 -9.17
CA GLY A 450 18.97 11.16 -10.22
C GLY A 450 18.25 10.39 -11.34
N ASP A 451 17.83 9.16 -11.05
CA ASP A 451 17.12 8.28 -11.98
C ASP A 451 15.64 8.67 -12.14
N THR A 452 14.99 8.04 -13.12
CA THR A 452 13.57 8.28 -13.41
C THR A 452 12.68 7.91 -12.23
N TYR A 453 11.89 8.86 -11.75
CA TYR A 453 10.95 8.64 -10.66
C TYR A 453 9.86 7.59 -11.03
N PRO A 454 9.70 6.50 -10.26
CA PRO A 454 8.78 5.44 -10.63
C PRO A 454 7.32 5.78 -10.28
N THR A 455 6.45 5.72 -11.28
CA THR A 455 4.99 5.85 -11.11
C THR A 455 4.28 4.61 -11.65
N PHE A 456 3.13 4.27 -11.08
CA PHE A 456 2.39 3.07 -11.52
C PHE A 456 1.82 3.19 -12.95
N TYR A 457 1.77 4.40 -13.51
CA TYR A 457 1.15 4.72 -14.81
C TYR A 457 2.17 5.07 -15.91
N SER A 458 3.47 4.94 -15.60
CA SER A 458 4.58 5.28 -16.50
C SER A 458 4.91 4.23 -17.54
#